data_AF-A0A7C4CNZ8-F1
#
_entry.id   AF-A0A7C4CNZ8-F1
#
_cell.length_a   1.000
_cell.length_b   1.000
_cell.length_c   1.000
_cell.angle_alpha   90.00
_cell.angle_beta   90.00
_cell.angle_gamma   90.00
#
_symmetry.space_group_name_H-M   'P 1'
#
loop_
_entity.id
_entity.type
_entity.pdbx_description
1 polymer ?
#
loop_
_entity_poly.entity_id
_entity_poly.type
_entity_poly.pdbx_seq_one_letter_code
_entity_poly.pdbx_strand_id
1 'polypeptide(L)'
;MDSMSLSNMMIVTAISLLSSLTTVLAIKLLLHPEKVKEKSAALKAFRMQREAAQRLKDHKLLKKLDKQKLYMSQIEREISSFQWKMMMLNMLPFIVFSAMSYFIPLGEIAGYFSASISREGGAIPVPLAAWCWICMFFFMLLFRKILGVSL
;
A
#
# COMPACT_ATOMS: atom_id res chain seq x y z
N MET A 1 -21.86 14.46 23.98
CA MET A 1 -21.57 13.84 22.66
C MET A 1 -22.28 14.70 21.64
N ASP A 2 -21.55 15.62 21.01
CA ASP A 2 -22.16 16.56 20.08
C ASP A 2 -22.47 15.83 18.78
N SER A 3 -23.70 15.97 18.27
CA SER A 3 -24.14 15.34 17.01
C SER A 3 -23.20 15.66 15.83
N MET A 4 -22.50 16.79 15.91
CA MET A 4 -21.52 17.26 14.94
C MET A 4 -20.24 16.40 14.91
N SER A 5 -19.74 15.93 16.06
CA SER A 5 -18.56 15.06 16.09
C SER A 5 -18.86 13.69 15.51
N LEU A 6 -20.07 13.16 15.77
CA LEU A 6 -20.50 11.84 15.28
C LEU A 6 -20.73 11.84 13.76
N SER A 7 -21.26 12.94 13.21
CA SER A 7 -21.40 13.12 11.75
C SER A 7 -20.03 13.10 11.05
N ASN A 8 -19.05 13.85 11.57
CA ASN A 8 -17.69 13.85 11.03
C ASN A 8 -17.03 12.46 11.15
N MET A 9 -17.24 11.79 12.29
CA MET A 9 -17.02 10.36 12.55
C MET A 9 -17.28 9.45 11.34
N MET A 10 -18.55 9.46 10.96
CA MET A 10 -19.12 8.60 9.95
C MET A 10 -18.61 8.95 8.55
N ILE A 11 -18.47 10.24 8.25
CA ILE A 11 -17.97 10.72 6.96
C ILE A 11 -16.52 10.28 6.74
N VAL A 12 -15.63 10.51 7.73
CA VAL A 12 -14.21 10.09 7.63
C VAL A 12 -14.10 8.58 7.44
N THR A 13 -14.89 7.82 8.19
CA THR A 13 -14.88 6.36 8.15
C THR A 13 -15.36 5.84 6.78
N ALA A 14 -16.44 6.40 6.24
CA ALA A 14 -16.97 6.03 4.93
C ALA A 14 -15.99 6.36 3.79
N ILE A 15 -15.37 7.55 3.82
CA ILE A 15 -14.37 7.95 2.83
C ILE A 15 -13.12 7.06 2.91
N SER A 16 -12.67 6.74 4.13
CA SER A 16 -11.52 5.83 4.34
C SER A 16 -11.80 4.42 3.83
N LEU A 17 -13.02 3.92 4.05
CA LEU A 17 -13.46 2.62 3.53
C LEU A 17 -13.49 2.61 1.99
N LEU A 18 -14.13 3.60 1.38
CA LEU A 18 -14.26 3.71 -0.09
C LEU A 18 -12.91 3.89 -0.78
N SER A 19 -12.06 4.77 -0.27
CA SER A 19 -10.70 5.00 -0.81
C SER A 19 -9.83 3.74 -0.69
N SER A 20 -9.85 3.07 0.46
CA SER A 20 -9.08 1.84 0.64
C SER A 20 -9.59 0.71 -0.25
N LEU A 21 -10.91 0.55 -0.36
CA LEU A 21 -11.53 -0.48 -1.21
C LEU A 21 -11.23 -0.25 -2.69
N THR A 22 -11.33 0.99 -3.17
CA THR A 22 -10.98 1.36 -4.56
C THR A 22 -9.49 1.17 -4.84
N THR A 23 -8.60 1.54 -3.92
CA THR A 23 -7.16 1.29 -4.08
C THR A 23 -6.85 -0.20 -4.22
N VAL A 24 -7.41 -1.07 -3.38
CA VAL A 24 -7.10 -2.51 -3.47
C VAL A 24 -7.77 -3.17 -4.67
N LEU A 25 -8.99 -2.77 -5.04
CA LEU A 25 -9.62 -3.21 -6.28
C LEU A 25 -8.80 -2.78 -7.50
N ALA A 26 -8.31 -1.55 -7.52
CA ALA A 26 -7.50 -1.05 -8.62
C ALA A 26 -6.17 -1.82 -8.73
N ILE A 27 -5.54 -2.17 -7.62
CA ILE A 27 -4.35 -3.04 -7.61
C ILE A 27 -4.67 -4.43 -8.17
N LYS A 28 -5.77 -5.05 -7.72
CA LYS A 28 -6.13 -6.39 -8.17
C LYS A 28 -6.53 -6.44 -9.64
N LEU A 29 -7.29 -5.45 -10.10
CA LEU A 29 -7.85 -5.40 -11.46
C LEU A 29 -6.84 -4.88 -12.48
N LEU A 30 -6.09 -3.82 -12.17
CA LEU A 30 -5.19 -3.19 -13.14
C LEU A 30 -3.78 -3.78 -13.15
N LEU A 31 -3.28 -4.31 -12.04
CA LEU A 31 -1.85 -4.67 -11.93
C LEU A 31 -1.55 -6.18 -12.08
N HIS A 32 -2.55 -7.07 -12.15
CA HIS A 32 -2.37 -8.52 -12.31
C HIS A 32 -1.13 -9.07 -11.56
N PRO A 33 -1.13 -9.05 -10.21
CA PRO A 33 0.07 -9.28 -9.39
C PRO A 33 0.74 -10.64 -9.65
N GLU A 34 0.00 -11.65 -10.13
CA GLU A 34 0.53 -12.97 -10.47
C GLU A 34 1.55 -12.93 -11.60
N LYS A 35 1.30 -12.15 -12.66
CA LYS A 35 2.23 -12.03 -13.79
C LYS A 35 3.54 -11.37 -13.38
N VAL A 36 3.47 -10.42 -12.43
CA VAL A 36 4.65 -9.77 -11.86
C VAL A 36 5.44 -10.75 -10.99
N LYS A 37 4.76 -11.61 -10.23
CA LYS A 37 5.38 -12.64 -9.38
C LYS A 37 6.11 -13.72 -10.19
N GLU A 38 5.53 -14.16 -11.29
CA GLU A 38 6.18 -15.12 -12.20
C GLU A 38 7.44 -14.52 -12.83
N LYS A 39 7.34 -13.30 -13.36
CA LYS A 39 8.47 -12.57 -13.95
C LYS A 39 9.57 -12.26 -12.92
N SER A 40 9.22 -11.93 -11.68
CA SER A 40 10.20 -11.69 -10.62
C SER A 40 10.92 -12.97 -10.17
N ALA A 41 10.21 -14.11 -10.14
CA ALA A 41 10.82 -15.41 -9.88
C ALA A 41 11.83 -15.79 -10.99
N ALA A 42 11.48 -15.58 -12.26
CA ALA A 42 12.38 -15.79 -13.39
C ALA A 42 13.64 -14.89 -13.30
N LEU A 43 13.45 -13.62 -12.92
CA LEU A 43 14.56 -12.67 -12.72
C LEU A 43 15.49 -13.12 -11.58
N LYS A 44 14.93 -13.64 -10.48
CA LYS A 44 15.69 -14.18 -9.34
C LYS A 44 16.49 -15.41 -9.72
N ALA A 45 15.88 -16.34 -10.47
CA ALA A 45 16.56 -17.52 -11.00
C ALA A 45 17.73 -17.12 -11.92
N PHE A 46 17.53 -16.15 -12.81
CA PHE A 46 18.58 -15.63 -13.68
C PHE A 46 19.73 -14.98 -12.91
N ARG A 47 19.43 -14.18 -11.87
CA ARG A 47 20.45 -13.58 -10.99
C ARG A 47 21.28 -14.64 -10.26
N MET A 48 20.63 -15.68 -9.72
CA MET A 48 21.33 -16.81 -9.08
C MET A 48 22.23 -17.56 -10.06
N GLN A 49 21.76 -17.86 -11.27
CA GLN A 49 22.57 -18.51 -12.31
C GLN A 49 23.78 -17.67 -12.71
N ARG A 50 23.60 -16.35 -12.82
CA ARG A 50 24.69 -15.44 -13.15
C ARG A 50 25.73 -15.34 -12.05
N GLU A 51 25.30 -15.30 -10.79
CA GLU A 51 26.20 -15.28 -9.65
C GLU A 51 27.00 -16.59 -9.54
N ALA A 52 26.34 -17.73 -9.77
CA ALA A 52 27.01 -19.03 -9.84
C ALA A 52 28.04 -19.11 -10.98
N ALA A 53 27.67 -18.64 -12.18
CA ALA A 53 28.58 -18.60 -13.33
C ALA A 53 29.77 -17.65 -13.13
N GLN A 54 29.57 -16.52 -12.42
CA GLN A 54 30.65 -15.61 -12.03
C GLN A 54 31.60 -16.27 -11.03
N ARG A 55 31.09 -16.98 -10.02
CA ARG A 55 31.90 -17.72 -9.04
C ARG A 55 32.71 -18.83 -9.70
N LEU A 56 32.14 -19.51 -10.69
CA LEU A 56 32.81 -20.57 -11.46
C LEU A 56 33.75 -20.06 -12.57
N LYS A 57 33.81 -18.73 -12.80
CA LYS A 57 34.60 -18.08 -13.88
C LYS A 57 34.42 -18.72 -15.27
N ASP A 58 33.24 -19.28 -15.53
CA ASP A 58 32.99 -19.98 -16.80
C ASP A 58 32.61 -18.99 -17.91
N HIS A 59 33.60 -18.66 -18.74
CA HIS A 59 33.48 -17.67 -19.80
C HIS A 59 32.43 -18.03 -20.87
N LYS A 60 32.14 -19.32 -21.10
CA LYS A 60 31.14 -19.75 -22.09
C LYS A 60 29.73 -19.48 -21.57
N LEU A 61 29.48 -19.79 -20.30
CA LEU A 61 28.20 -19.53 -19.64
C LEU A 61 27.93 -18.03 -19.49
N LEU A 62 28.96 -17.24 -19.15
CA LEU A 62 28.83 -15.78 -19.04
C LEU A 62 28.42 -15.12 -20.36
N LYS A 63 29.00 -15.51 -21.50
CA LYS A 63 28.59 -15.00 -22.82
C LYS A 63 27.14 -15.33 -23.18
N LYS A 64 26.64 -16.51 -22.75
CA LYS A 64 25.24 -16.90 -22.97
C LYS A 64 24.29 -16.07 -22.09
N LEU A 65 24.64 -15.87 -20.83
CA LEU A 65 23.87 -15.05 -19.89
C LEU A 65 23.86 -13.58 -20.29
N ASP A 66 24.94 -13.04 -20.83
CA ASP A 66 24.98 -11.64 -21.31
C ASP A 66 24.02 -11.40 -22.49
N LYS A 67 23.83 -12.38 -23.38
CA LYS A 67 22.79 -12.29 -24.42
C LYS A 67 21.38 -12.22 -23.83
N GLN A 68 21.14 -13.00 -22.77
CA GLN A 68 19.85 -13.01 -22.06
C GLN A 68 19.63 -11.78 -21.18
N LYS A 69 20.69 -11.04 -20.82
CA LYS A 69 20.61 -9.81 -20.02
C LYS A 69 19.73 -8.73 -20.66
N LEU A 70 19.75 -8.61 -21.99
CA LEU A 70 18.90 -7.64 -22.72
C LEU A 70 17.41 -7.98 -22.59
N TYR A 71 17.05 -9.26 -22.66
CA TYR A 71 15.68 -9.70 -22.46
C TYR A 71 15.26 -9.54 -20.98
N MET A 72 16.15 -9.89 -20.05
CA MET A 72 15.88 -9.74 -18.62
C MET A 72 15.78 -8.26 -18.19
N SER A 73 16.49 -7.35 -18.84
CA SER A 73 16.36 -5.91 -18.56
C SER A 73 15.04 -5.33 -19.05
N GLN A 74 14.45 -5.88 -20.13
CA GLN A 74 13.10 -5.55 -20.55
C GLN A 74 12.06 -6.00 -19.51
N ILE A 75 12.19 -7.25 -19.02
CA ILE A 75 11.34 -7.77 -17.94
C ILE A 75 11.48 -6.91 -16.67
N GLU A 76 12.70 -6.50 -16.32
CA GLU A 76 12.95 -5.62 -15.16
C GLU A 76 12.27 -4.25 -15.31
N ARG A 77 12.28 -3.66 -16.51
CA ARG A 77 11.54 -2.42 -16.80
C ARG A 77 10.03 -2.59 -16.70
N GLU A 78 9.51 -3.72 -17.15
CA GLU A 78 8.10 -4.01 -16.97
C GLU A 78 7.76 -4.10 -15.49
N ILE A 79 8.51 -4.87 -14.70
CA ILE A 79 8.32 -4.99 -13.24
C ILE A 79 8.42 -3.61 -12.56
N SER A 80 9.42 -2.78 -12.92
CA SER A 80 9.57 -1.46 -12.33
C SER A 80 8.40 -0.53 -12.69
N SER A 81 7.87 -0.61 -13.90
CA SER A 81 6.68 0.14 -14.30
C SER A 81 5.44 -0.31 -13.52
N PHE A 82 5.30 -1.62 -13.24
CA PHE A 82 4.24 -2.14 -12.37
C PHE A 82 4.40 -1.64 -10.94
N GLN A 83 5.62 -1.67 -10.38
CA GLN A 83 5.90 -1.14 -9.05
C GLN A 83 5.62 0.36 -8.96
N TRP A 84 5.94 1.13 -10.00
CA TRP A 84 5.68 2.57 -10.01
C TRP A 84 4.17 2.87 -10.05
N LYS A 85 3.40 2.13 -10.86
CA LYS A 85 1.93 2.18 -10.85
C LYS A 85 1.37 1.79 -9.48
N MET A 86 1.91 0.75 -8.86
CA MET A 86 1.53 0.30 -7.51
C MET A 86 1.80 1.40 -6.47
N MET A 87 2.95 2.06 -6.56
CA MET A 87 3.34 3.14 -5.66
C MET A 87 2.42 4.35 -5.80
N MET A 88 2.09 4.74 -7.03
CA MET A 88 1.10 5.79 -7.33
C MET A 88 -0.27 5.45 -6.71
N LEU A 89 -0.73 4.20 -6.85
CA LEU A 89 -1.96 3.71 -6.25
C LEU A 89 -1.94 3.73 -4.71
N ASN A 90 -0.79 3.42 -4.10
CA ASN A 90 -0.59 3.50 -2.66
C ASN A 90 -0.50 4.95 -2.13
N MET A 91 -0.22 5.93 -2.99
CA MET A 91 -0.28 7.35 -2.62
C MET A 91 -1.71 7.91 -2.60
N LEU A 92 -2.66 7.26 -3.27
CA LEU A 92 -4.06 7.69 -3.33
C LEU A 92 -4.65 8.00 -1.94
N PRO A 93 -4.53 7.13 -0.92
CA PRO A 93 -5.12 7.42 0.38
C PRO A 93 -4.41 8.59 1.10
N PHE A 94 -3.13 8.87 0.81
CA PHE A 94 -2.42 10.06 1.31
C PHE A 94 -2.94 11.36 0.67
N ILE A 95 -3.23 11.32 -0.63
CA ILE A 95 -3.84 12.44 -1.36
C ILE A 95 -5.25 12.72 -0.81
N VAL A 96 -6.04 11.67 -0.57
CA VAL A 96 -7.38 11.79 0.03
C VAL A 96 -7.30 12.41 1.42
N PHE A 97 -6.33 12.01 2.24
CA PHE A 97 -6.10 12.60 3.55
C PHE A 97 -5.74 14.09 3.46
N SER A 98 -4.79 14.45 2.59
CA SER A 98 -4.40 15.85 2.37
C SER A 98 -5.56 16.70 1.88
N ALA A 99 -6.38 16.18 0.96
CA ALA A 99 -7.57 16.88 0.48
C ALA A 99 -8.59 17.06 1.61
N MET A 100 -8.84 16.03 2.42
CA MET A 100 -9.72 16.14 3.59
C MET A 100 -9.25 17.21 4.58
N SER A 101 -7.95 17.27 4.87
CA SER A 101 -7.38 18.28 5.78
C SER A 101 -7.48 19.72 5.25
N TYR A 102 -7.60 19.88 3.94
CA TYR A 102 -7.75 21.19 3.30
C TYR A 102 -9.21 21.65 3.25
N PHE A 103 -10.15 20.74 2.94
CA PHE A 103 -11.57 21.06 2.80
C PHE A 103 -12.35 21.08 4.12
N ILE A 104 -11.91 20.30 5.11
CA ILE A 104 -12.53 20.27 6.43
C ILE A 104 -11.57 21.01 7.35
N PRO A 105 -11.93 22.18 7.92
CA PRO A 105 -11.15 22.75 9.00
C PRO A 105 -11.16 21.72 10.11
N LEU A 106 -10.01 21.05 10.29
CA LEU A 106 -9.81 20.02 11.30
C LEU A 106 -9.87 20.71 12.66
N GLY A 107 -11.09 21.01 13.12
CA GLY A 107 -11.36 21.36 14.50
C GLY A 107 -10.75 20.27 15.37
N GLU A 108 -10.00 20.68 16.39
CA GLU A 108 -8.95 19.93 17.08
C GLU A 108 -9.37 18.58 17.68
N ILE A 109 -10.64 18.18 17.60
CA ILE A 109 -11.22 17.03 18.27
C ILE A 109 -12.26 16.35 17.37
N ALA A 110 -12.01 15.10 16.96
CA ALA A 110 -12.97 14.26 16.21
C ALA A 110 -14.10 13.72 17.09
N GLY A 111 -13.83 13.64 18.38
CA GLY A 111 -14.74 13.21 19.42
C GLY A 111 -13.94 12.66 20.60
N TYR A 112 -14.69 12.18 21.58
CA TYR A 112 -14.15 11.71 22.85
C TYR A 112 -14.28 10.20 22.90
N PHE A 113 -13.20 9.50 23.24
CA PHE A 113 -13.33 8.08 23.61
C PHE A 113 -14.16 7.99 24.90
N SER A 114 -15.17 7.11 24.90
CA SER A 114 -15.97 6.86 26.11
C SER A 114 -15.06 6.40 27.25
N ALA A 115 -15.38 6.83 28.47
CA ALA A 115 -14.59 6.69 29.70
C ALA A 115 -14.24 5.23 30.09
N SER A 116 -14.67 4.22 29.35
CA SER A 116 -14.40 2.79 29.60
C SER A 116 -12.96 2.35 29.31
N ILE A 117 -12.15 3.15 28.61
CA ILE A 117 -10.73 2.86 28.32
C ILE A 117 -9.77 3.70 29.19
N SER A 118 -10.28 4.71 29.88
CA SER A 118 -9.46 5.56 30.75
C SER A 118 -9.50 5.00 32.18
N ARG A 119 -8.35 4.62 32.72
CA ARG A 119 -8.20 4.16 34.12
C ARG A 119 -8.58 5.24 35.14
N GLU A 120 -8.77 6.49 34.69
CA GLU A 120 -9.09 7.67 35.51
C GLU A 120 -10.37 8.43 35.08
N GLY A 121 -11.25 7.84 34.25
CA GLY A 121 -12.59 8.40 34.01
C GLY A 121 -12.67 9.72 33.22
N GLY A 122 -11.54 10.21 32.68
CA GLY A 122 -11.50 11.38 31.80
C GLY A 122 -11.77 11.06 30.33
N ALA A 123 -12.57 11.91 29.66
CA ALA A 123 -12.82 11.87 28.23
C ALA A 123 -11.59 12.33 27.46
N ILE A 124 -10.87 11.42 26.80
CA ILE A 124 -9.66 11.76 26.02
C ILE A 124 -10.11 12.34 24.67
N PRO A 125 -9.77 13.60 24.34
CA PRO A 125 -10.04 14.16 23.03
C PRO A 125 -9.17 13.46 21.99
N VAL A 126 -9.79 12.76 21.04
CA VAL A 126 -9.04 12.13 19.95
C VAL A 126 -8.97 13.10 18.79
N PRO A 127 -7.77 13.53 18.37
CA PRO A 127 -7.63 14.37 17.20
C PRO A 127 -8.07 13.60 15.95
N LEU A 128 -8.75 14.29 15.03
CA LEU A 128 -9.30 13.69 13.80
C LEU A 128 -8.21 13.08 12.91
N ALA A 129 -6.99 13.61 12.99
CA ALA A 129 -5.82 13.01 12.38
C ALA A 129 -5.53 11.59 12.91
N ALA A 130 -5.58 11.38 14.23
CA ALA A 130 -5.31 10.07 14.84
C ALA A 130 -6.41 9.06 14.48
N TRP A 131 -7.68 9.48 14.49
CA TRP A 131 -8.79 8.61 14.06
C TRP A 131 -8.65 8.20 12.59
N CYS A 132 -8.30 9.14 11.72
CA CYS A 132 -8.06 8.84 10.31
C CYS A 132 -6.90 7.86 10.11
N TRP A 133 -5.80 8.00 10.86
CA TRP A 133 -4.68 7.06 10.83
C TRP A 133 -5.09 5.65 11.25
N ILE A 134 -5.88 5.53 12.32
CA ILE A 134 -6.39 4.23 12.80
C ILE A 134 -7.27 3.59 11.73
N CYS A 135 -8.22 4.33 11.16
CA CYS A 135 -9.10 3.82 10.10
C CYS A 135 -8.30 3.41 8.86
N MET A 136 -7.39 4.25 8.39
CA MET A 136 -6.58 4.01 7.20
C MET A 136 -5.69 2.77 7.38
N PHE A 137 -5.04 2.62 8.53
CA PHE A 137 -4.20 1.45 8.82
C PHE A 137 -5.04 0.18 8.94
N PHE A 138 -6.18 0.25 9.63
CA PHE A 138 -7.07 -0.90 9.83
C PHE A 138 -7.68 -1.39 8.51
N PHE A 139 -8.24 -0.49 7.70
CA PHE A 139 -8.79 -0.84 6.40
C PHE A 139 -7.71 -1.31 5.43
N MET A 140 -6.53 -0.68 5.44
CA MET A 140 -5.41 -1.13 4.61
C MET A 140 -5.00 -2.57 4.96
N LEU A 141 -4.90 -2.92 6.24
CA LEU A 141 -4.60 -4.29 6.67
C LEU A 141 -5.72 -5.28 6.31
N LEU A 142 -6.98 -4.90 6.54
CA LEU A 142 -8.14 -5.74 6.22
C LEU A 142 -8.22 -6.04 4.72
N PHE A 143 -8.13 -5.02 3.87
CA PHE A 143 -8.23 -5.21 2.43
C PHE A 143 -7.02 -5.97 1.88
N ARG A 144 -5.81 -5.78 2.42
CA ARG A 144 -4.64 -6.62 2.08
C ARG A 144 -4.88 -8.10 2.38
N LYS A 145 -5.46 -8.40 3.55
CA LYS A 145 -5.75 -9.78 3.97
C LYS A 145 -6.89 -10.42 3.16
N ILE A 146 -7.98 -9.68 2.92
CA ILE A 146 -9.17 -10.17 2.21
C ILE A 146 -8.87 -10.39 0.72
N LEU A 147 -8.11 -9.50 0.09
CA LEU A 147 -7.86 -9.57 -1.35
C LEU A 147 -6.61 -10.39 -1.71
N GLY A 148 -5.91 -10.96 -0.72
CA GLY A 148 -4.77 -11.85 -0.92
C GLY A 148 -3.59 -11.19 -1.62
N VAL A 149 -3.55 -9.86 -1.68
CA VAL A 149 -2.45 -9.10 -2.26
C VAL A 149 -1.34 -9.03 -1.22
N SER A 150 -0.64 -10.16 -1.03
CA SER A 150 0.68 -10.14 -0.40
C SER A 150 1.66 -9.65 -1.44
N LEU A 151 2.24 -8.47 -1.21
CA LEU A 151 3.43 -8.05 -1.95
C LEU A 151 4.57 -9.05 -1.70
#